data_AF-S8ED78-F1
#
_entry.id   AF-S8ED78-F1
#
_cell.length_a   1.000
_cell.length_b   1.000
_cell.length_c   1.000
_cell.angle_alpha   90.00
_cell.angle_beta   90.00
_cell.angle_gamma   90.00
#
_symmetry.space_group_name_H-M   'P 1'
#
loop_
_entity.id
_entity.type
_entity.pdbx_description
1 polymer ?
#
loop_
_entity_poly.entity_id
_entity_poly.type
_entity_poly.pdbx_seq_one_letter_code
_entity_poly.pdbx_strand_id
1 'polypeptide(L)'
;MAPLSLVSVNMATVAIESMLYGMFVLFSGAFAYFHCTRVNTQRGGNWGGFSRYMTPVFCGSMFVFGTVTGHWVMTIYRFFAAFVDSKNGAEPVLYYADLALTTEAIKTTFCIATLITCDILIIYRLWIVWGYNNYVIILPCCAVLGLCVAGPGVIYSLTQVQTGDSVFIESVGRWISADYSFTFATNIYCTCGIAWRVWQARKRATYHGGGNLGDVLATVVESALLYTTYVTFFFGTYQASSNVQFTAIDTVGVIAGISLMMINVRVGMGWAQQASPSTSSSKYGRGACAPLERPYALRPLTIDIAMTVDTREEMSMSTGNKSELPV
;
A
#
# COMPACT_ATOMS: atom_id res chain seq x y z
N MET A 1 -25.85 10.98 30.54
CA MET A 1 -26.00 11.31 29.10
C MET A 1 -26.96 10.28 28.52
N ALA A 2 -28.05 10.70 27.86
CA ALA A 2 -29.01 9.74 27.32
C ALA A 2 -28.31 8.82 26.32
N PRO A 3 -28.47 7.49 26.40
CA PRO A 3 -27.86 6.57 25.44
C PRO A 3 -28.40 6.91 24.05
N LEU A 4 -27.49 7.15 23.09
CA LEU A 4 -27.86 7.42 21.70
C LEU A 4 -28.71 6.26 21.17
N SER A 5 -29.83 6.56 20.52
CA SER A 5 -30.70 5.52 19.98
C SER A 5 -29.95 4.73 18.91
N LEU A 6 -30.05 3.40 18.97
CA LEU A 6 -29.37 2.48 18.04
C LEU A 6 -29.68 2.81 16.58
N VAL A 7 -30.93 3.22 16.32
CA VAL A 7 -31.39 3.65 14.99
C VAL A 7 -30.66 4.89 14.52
N SER A 8 -30.55 5.94 15.35
CA SER A 8 -29.84 7.17 14.98
C SER A 8 -28.36 6.92 14.72
N VAL A 9 -27.75 6.03 15.48
CA VAL A 9 -26.34 5.65 15.30
C VAL A 9 -26.16 4.91 13.99
N ASN A 10 -27.00 3.93 13.67
CA ASN A 10 -26.91 3.17 12.43
C ASN A 10 -27.15 4.05 11.19
N MET A 11 -28.08 5.01 11.25
CA MET A 11 -28.27 5.99 10.18
C MET A 11 -27.01 6.85 9.96
N ALA A 12 -26.38 7.31 11.05
CA ALA A 12 -25.13 8.04 10.97
C ALA A 12 -23.99 7.16 10.42
N THR A 13 -23.91 5.88 10.81
CA THR A 13 -22.94 4.91 10.28
C THR A 13 -23.04 4.83 8.77
N VAL A 14 -24.23 4.67 8.20
CA VAL A 14 -24.42 4.57 6.74
C VAL A 14 -23.91 5.81 6.01
N ALA A 15 -24.20 7.00 6.54
CA ALA A 15 -23.73 8.25 5.96
C ALA A 15 -22.21 8.40 6.02
N ILE A 16 -21.60 8.12 7.18
CA ILE A 16 -20.15 8.19 7.39
C ILE A 16 -19.43 7.14 6.54
N GLU A 17 -19.91 5.90 6.54
CA GLU A 17 -19.32 4.80 5.78
C GLU A 17 -19.39 5.08 4.27
N SER A 18 -20.50 5.65 3.77
CA SER A 18 -20.61 6.04 2.36
C SER A 18 -19.65 7.16 1.97
N MET A 19 -19.44 8.15 2.85
CA MET A 19 -18.46 9.21 2.62
C MET A 19 -17.02 8.66 2.59
N LEU A 20 -16.68 7.78 3.55
CA LEU A 20 -15.37 7.13 3.61
C LEU A 20 -15.15 6.22 2.40
N TYR A 21 -16.17 5.48 1.97
CA TYR A 21 -16.12 4.66 0.76
C TYR A 21 -15.83 5.51 -0.49
N GLY A 22 -16.50 6.66 -0.64
CA GLY A 22 -16.21 7.60 -1.73
C GLY A 22 -14.75 8.05 -1.76
N MET A 23 -14.19 8.41 -0.59
CA MET A 23 -12.77 8.75 -0.47
C MET A 23 -11.86 7.56 -0.83
N PHE A 24 -12.20 6.36 -0.37
CA PHE A 24 -11.46 5.14 -0.71
C PHE A 24 -11.44 4.85 -2.21
N VAL A 25 -12.58 5.02 -2.90
CA VAL A 25 -12.68 4.87 -4.37
C VAL A 25 -11.77 5.86 -5.08
N LEU A 26 -11.72 7.12 -4.63
CA LEU A 26 -10.82 8.14 -5.20
C LEU A 26 -9.35 7.74 -5.06
N PHE A 27 -8.92 7.29 -3.88
CA PHE A 27 -7.55 6.82 -3.68
C PHE A 27 -7.23 5.56 -4.50
N SER A 28 -8.19 4.63 -4.62
CA SER A 28 -8.04 3.43 -5.45
C SER A 28 -7.89 3.77 -6.92
N GLY A 29 -8.71 4.69 -7.43
CA GLY A 29 -8.61 5.20 -8.80
C GLY A 29 -7.27 5.90 -9.07
N ALA A 30 -6.83 6.75 -8.14
CA ALA A 30 -5.52 7.40 -8.23
C ALA A 30 -4.37 6.37 -8.27
N PHE A 31 -4.42 5.36 -7.40
CA PHE A 31 -3.43 4.28 -7.39
C PHE A 31 -3.40 3.51 -8.72
N ALA A 32 -4.57 3.11 -9.23
CA ALA A 32 -4.69 2.42 -10.50
C ALA A 32 -4.14 3.26 -11.66
N TYR A 33 -4.44 4.56 -11.69
CA TYR A 33 -3.92 5.50 -12.69
C TYR A 33 -2.38 5.58 -12.66
N PHE A 34 -1.78 5.77 -11.47
CA PHE A 34 -0.31 5.82 -11.34
C PHE A 34 0.35 4.47 -11.67
N HIS A 35 -0.31 3.36 -11.35
CA HIS A 35 0.20 2.02 -11.68
C HIS A 35 0.18 1.77 -13.19
N CYS A 36 -0.93 2.07 -13.87
CA CYS A 36 -1.06 1.90 -15.31
C CYS A 36 -0.10 2.81 -16.09
N THR A 37 0.02 4.08 -15.69
CA THR A 37 0.97 5.03 -16.31
C THR A 37 2.42 4.56 -16.14
N ARG A 38 2.79 4.01 -14.98
CA ARG A 38 4.11 3.39 -14.78
C ARG A 38 4.36 2.24 -15.74
N VAL A 39 3.42 1.30 -15.84
CA VAL A 39 3.58 0.11 -16.69
C VAL A 39 3.74 0.52 -18.15
N ASN A 40 3.02 1.55 -18.59
CA ASN A 40 3.10 2.07 -19.96
C ASN A 40 4.43 2.79 -20.25
N THR A 41 5.02 3.47 -19.25
CA THR A 41 6.32 4.15 -19.37
C THR A 41 7.51 3.18 -19.43
N GLN A 42 7.42 1.99 -18.81
CA GLN A 42 8.47 0.95 -18.85
C GLN A 42 8.49 0.14 -20.16
N ARG A 43 8.35 0.82 -21.30
CA ARG A 43 8.08 0.29 -22.66
C ARG A 43 9.20 -0.54 -23.31
N GLY A 44 10.14 -1.11 -22.56
CA GLY A 44 11.38 -1.70 -23.08
C GLY A 44 11.58 -3.22 -22.96
N GLY A 45 10.61 -4.01 -22.46
CA GLY A 45 10.83 -5.45 -22.21
C GLY A 45 9.83 -6.39 -22.90
N ASN A 46 10.33 -7.53 -23.40
CA ASN A 46 9.63 -8.57 -24.17
C ASN A 46 8.67 -9.47 -23.35
N TRP A 47 8.15 -8.99 -22.21
CA TRP A 47 7.25 -9.74 -21.33
C TRP A 47 5.79 -9.52 -21.72
N GLY A 48 4.98 -10.59 -21.75
CA GLY A 48 3.57 -10.55 -22.14
C GLY A 48 2.78 -9.46 -21.42
N GLY A 49 2.06 -8.63 -22.18
CA GLY A 49 1.50 -7.36 -21.71
C GLY A 49 0.69 -7.43 -20.41
N PHE A 50 -0.02 -8.53 -20.17
CA PHE A 50 -0.86 -8.72 -18.97
C PHE A 50 -0.06 -8.98 -17.67
N SER A 51 1.03 -9.74 -17.74
CA SER A 51 1.84 -10.09 -16.57
C SER A 51 2.55 -8.88 -15.94
N ARG A 52 2.73 -7.79 -16.70
CA ARG A 52 3.38 -6.56 -16.23
C ARG A 52 2.45 -5.72 -15.34
N TYR A 53 1.13 -5.79 -15.54
CA TYR A 53 0.15 -5.08 -14.71
C TYR A 53 -0.17 -5.82 -13.41
N MET A 54 -0.07 -7.16 -13.40
CA MET A 54 -0.38 -8.03 -12.26
C MET A 54 0.75 -8.09 -11.21
N THR A 55 1.18 -6.94 -10.68
CA THR A 55 2.08 -6.93 -9.52
C THR A 55 1.31 -7.41 -8.27
N PRO A 56 1.94 -8.13 -7.32
CA PRO A 56 1.24 -8.63 -6.12
C PRO A 56 0.57 -7.52 -5.32
N VAL A 57 1.16 -6.32 -5.29
CA VAL A 57 0.57 -5.12 -4.67
C VAL A 57 -0.72 -4.69 -5.38
N PHE A 58 -0.75 -4.75 -6.72
CA PHE A 58 -1.94 -4.41 -7.50
C PHE A 58 -3.04 -5.45 -7.28
N CYS A 59 -2.71 -6.75 -7.34
CA CYS A 59 -3.65 -7.82 -7.07
C CYS A 59 -4.27 -7.71 -5.67
N GLY A 60 -3.45 -7.49 -4.64
CA GLY A 60 -3.96 -7.29 -3.29
C GLY A 60 -4.79 -6.00 -3.15
N SER A 61 -4.41 -4.92 -3.82
CA SER A 61 -5.21 -3.67 -3.80
C SER A 61 -6.57 -3.84 -4.48
N MET A 62 -6.64 -4.63 -5.56
CA MET A 62 -7.92 -4.98 -6.20
C MET A 62 -8.77 -5.88 -5.31
N PHE A 63 -8.15 -6.80 -4.57
CA PHE A 63 -8.86 -7.62 -3.58
C PHE A 63 -9.45 -6.75 -2.46
N VAL A 64 -8.64 -5.86 -1.87
CA VAL A 64 -9.10 -4.87 -0.86
C VAL A 64 -10.24 -4.01 -1.41
N PHE A 65 -10.14 -3.57 -2.67
CA PHE A 65 -11.22 -2.82 -3.32
C PHE A 65 -12.52 -3.62 -3.40
N GLY A 66 -12.43 -4.89 -3.78
CA GLY A 66 -13.58 -5.80 -3.84
C GLY A 66 -14.19 -6.05 -2.46
N THR A 67 -13.39 -6.34 -1.44
CA THR A 67 -13.89 -6.62 -0.09
C THR A 67 -14.50 -5.38 0.58
N VAL A 68 -13.88 -4.20 0.43
CA VAL A 68 -14.44 -2.93 0.94
C VAL A 68 -15.75 -2.57 0.23
N THR A 69 -15.83 -2.81 -1.08
CA THR A 69 -17.08 -2.60 -1.82
C THR A 69 -18.16 -3.58 -1.36
N GLY A 70 -17.82 -4.86 -1.16
CA GLY A 70 -18.74 -5.85 -0.62
C GLY A 70 -19.26 -5.48 0.77
N HIS A 71 -18.37 -5.00 1.65
CA HIS A 71 -18.74 -4.48 2.98
C HIS A 71 -19.75 -3.34 2.87
N TRP A 72 -19.46 -2.32 2.06
CA TRP A 72 -20.34 -1.17 1.88
C TRP A 72 -21.70 -1.56 1.29
N VAL A 73 -21.73 -2.44 0.27
CA VAL A 73 -22.98 -2.95 -0.31
C VAL A 73 -23.82 -3.68 0.74
N MET A 74 -23.19 -4.47 1.60
CA MET A 74 -23.89 -5.15 2.71
C MET A 74 -24.43 -4.16 3.75
N THR A 75 -23.70 -3.08 4.05
CA THR A 75 -24.19 -2.00 4.92
C THR A 75 -25.45 -1.35 4.34
N ILE A 76 -25.43 -1.00 3.05
CA ILE A 76 -26.59 -0.41 2.36
C ILE A 76 -27.77 -1.41 2.30
N TYR A 77 -27.49 -2.67 1.99
CA TYR A 77 -28.52 -3.71 1.96
C TYR A 77 -29.19 -3.88 3.33
N ARG A 78 -28.42 -3.97 4.42
CA ARG A 78 -28.96 -4.05 5.78
C ARG A 78 -29.75 -2.82 6.17
N PHE A 79 -29.32 -1.64 5.72
CA PHE A 79 -30.08 -0.41 5.91
C PHE A 79 -31.46 -0.48 5.23
N PHE A 80 -31.52 -0.83 3.94
CA PHE A 80 -32.80 -0.97 3.25
C PHE A 80 -33.67 -2.10 3.83
N ALA A 81 -33.10 -3.26 4.16
CA ALA A 81 -33.83 -4.37 4.76
C ALA A 81 -34.46 -4.01 6.13
N ALA A 82 -33.74 -3.21 6.94
CA ALA A 82 -34.23 -2.78 8.25
C ALA A 82 -35.39 -1.76 8.15
N PHE A 83 -35.39 -0.90 7.13
CA PHE A 83 -36.37 0.19 6.98
C PHE A 83 -37.53 -0.13 6.02
N VAL A 84 -37.31 -1.00 5.01
CA VAL A 84 -38.27 -1.28 3.94
C VAL A 84 -38.93 -2.65 4.12
N ASP A 85 -38.15 -3.70 4.40
CA ASP A 85 -38.66 -5.09 4.43
C ASP A 85 -39.18 -5.51 5.82
N SER A 86 -38.70 -4.87 6.89
CA SER A 86 -39.17 -5.14 8.26
C SER A 86 -40.53 -4.47 8.52
N LYS A 87 -41.61 -5.14 8.09
CA LYS A 87 -43.02 -4.89 8.47
C LYS A 87 -43.39 -3.42 8.74
N ASN A 88 -43.42 -2.58 7.69
CA ASN A 88 -43.93 -1.20 7.77
C ASN A 88 -43.31 -0.32 8.89
N GLY A 89 -42.06 -0.57 9.31
CA GLY A 89 -41.35 0.29 10.25
C GLY A 89 -41.79 0.18 11.72
N ALA A 90 -42.50 -0.89 12.10
CA ALA A 90 -43.01 -1.03 13.46
C ALA A 90 -41.90 -1.28 14.51
N GLU A 91 -40.83 -2.04 14.20
CA GLU A 91 -39.74 -2.34 15.16
C GLU A 91 -38.36 -2.57 14.49
N PRO A 92 -37.73 -1.53 13.90
CA PRO A 92 -36.35 -1.64 13.36
C PRO A 92 -35.30 -1.99 14.44
N VAL A 93 -35.61 -1.75 15.71
CA VAL A 93 -34.74 -2.05 16.85
C VAL A 93 -34.52 -3.57 17.00
N LEU A 94 -35.53 -4.40 16.75
CA LEU A 94 -35.41 -5.86 16.88
C LEU A 94 -34.55 -6.46 15.74
N TYR A 95 -34.63 -5.91 14.53
CA TYR A 95 -33.80 -6.33 13.40
C TYR A 95 -32.31 -5.96 13.59
N TYR A 96 -32.04 -4.78 14.16
CA TYR A 96 -30.67 -4.38 14.51
C TYR A 96 -30.15 -5.02 15.80
N ALA A 97 -31.04 -5.43 16.72
CA ALA A 97 -30.68 -6.14 17.95
C ALA A 97 -30.38 -7.62 17.69
N ASP A 98 -30.89 -8.20 16.60
CA ASP A 98 -30.56 -9.56 16.18
C ASP A 98 -29.22 -9.60 15.42
N LEU A 99 -28.14 -9.64 16.19
CA LEU A 99 -26.77 -9.83 15.72
C LEU A 99 -26.55 -11.21 15.07
N ALA A 100 -27.48 -12.16 15.23
CA ALA A 100 -27.39 -13.51 14.67
C ALA A 100 -27.82 -13.60 13.21
N LEU A 101 -28.23 -12.49 12.58
CA LEU A 101 -28.51 -12.47 11.15
C LEU A 101 -27.25 -12.78 10.35
N THR A 102 -27.38 -13.72 9.41
CA THR A 102 -26.34 -14.10 8.44
C THR A 102 -25.75 -12.89 7.70
N THR A 103 -26.52 -11.81 7.55
CA THR A 103 -26.04 -10.57 6.93
C THR A 103 -24.95 -9.86 7.75
N GLU A 104 -25.00 -9.93 9.08
CA GLU A 104 -23.95 -9.33 9.94
C GLU A 104 -22.66 -10.15 9.90
N ALA A 105 -22.79 -11.48 9.91
CA ALA A 105 -21.67 -12.39 9.73
C ALA A 105 -20.97 -12.18 8.37
N ILE A 106 -21.74 -12.04 7.28
CA ILE A 106 -21.20 -11.78 5.94
C ILE A 106 -20.50 -10.41 5.89
N LYS A 107 -21.12 -9.35 6.43
CA LYS A 107 -20.50 -8.02 6.52
C LYS A 107 -19.17 -8.08 7.28
N THR A 108 -19.18 -8.70 8.46
CA THR A 108 -18.00 -8.87 9.31
C THR A 108 -16.90 -9.65 8.58
N THR A 109 -17.26 -10.67 7.79
CA THR A 109 -16.31 -11.45 6.97
C THR A 109 -15.59 -10.57 5.95
N PHE A 110 -16.31 -9.68 5.26
CA PHE A 110 -15.68 -8.72 4.34
C PHE A 110 -14.75 -7.74 5.06
N CYS A 111 -15.12 -7.28 6.26
CA CYS A 111 -14.27 -6.42 7.08
C CYS A 111 -12.96 -7.14 7.46
N ILE A 112 -13.05 -8.34 8.04
CA ILE A 112 -11.88 -9.13 8.45
C ILE A 112 -11.00 -9.48 7.24
N ALA A 113 -11.58 -9.89 6.11
CA ALA A 113 -10.83 -10.16 4.89
C ALA A 113 -10.06 -8.93 4.39
N THR A 114 -10.65 -7.74 4.53
CA THR A 114 -10.00 -6.46 4.21
C THR A 114 -8.79 -6.24 5.12
N LEU A 115 -8.94 -6.41 6.43
CA LEU A 115 -7.86 -6.22 7.41
C LEU A 115 -6.71 -7.20 7.20
N ILE A 116 -7.01 -8.49 7.04
CA ILE A 116 -6.01 -9.53 6.75
C ILE A 116 -5.23 -9.16 5.49
N THR A 117 -5.91 -8.73 4.42
CA THR A 117 -5.24 -8.37 3.17
C THR A 117 -4.37 -7.12 3.33
N CYS A 118 -4.85 -6.11 4.06
CA CYS A 118 -4.08 -4.92 4.39
C CYS A 118 -2.79 -5.27 5.17
N ASP A 119 -2.89 -6.16 6.16
CA ASP A 119 -1.75 -6.62 6.95
C ASP A 119 -0.76 -7.43 6.10
N ILE A 120 -1.23 -8.33 5.23
CA ILE A 120 -0.37 -9.06 4.30
C ILE A 120 0.37 -8.09 3.37
N LEU A 121 -0.30 -7.06 2.86
CA LEU A 121 0.31 -6.08 1.95
C LEU A 121 1.36 -5.21 2.65
N ILE A 122 1.14 -4.80 3.89
CA ILE A 122 2.14 -4.02 4.63
C ILE A 122 3.35 -4.87 5.02
N ILE A 123 3.15 -6.15 5.37
CA ILE A 123 4.24 -7.10 5.63
C ILE A 123 5.05 -7.35 4.36
N TYR A 124 4.39 -7.56 3.22
CA TYR A 124 5.05 -7.71 1.93
C TYR A 124 5.93 -6.49 1.59
N ARG A 125 5.44 -5.28 1.89
CA ARG A 125 6.23 -4.04 1.72
C ARG A 125 7.43 -4.00 2.65
N LEU A 126 7.25 -4.35 3.93
CA LEU A 126 8.35 -4.41 4.89
C LEU A 126 9.44 -5.38 4.42
N TRP A 127 9.05 -6.55 3.91
CA TRP A 127 9.97 -7.57 3.39
C TRP A 127 10.83 -7.05 2.23
N ILE A 128 10.21 -6.39 1.26
CA ILE A 128 10.94 -5.79 0.11
C ILE A 128 11.89 -4.69 0.58
N VAL A 129 11.42 -3.79 1.44
CA VAL A 129 12.19 -2.63 1.92
C VAL A 129 13.43 -3.08 2.73
N TRP A 130 13.35 -4.22 3.40
CA TRP A 130 14.46 -4.84 4.12
C TRP A 130 15.33 -5.78 3.25
N GLY A 131 15.08 -5.84 1.95
CA GLY A 131 15.89 -6.63 1.02
C GLY A 131 15.70 -8.14 1.20
N TYR A 132 14.45 -8.58 1.38
CA TYR A 132 14.08 -10.00 1.53
C TYR A 132 14.59 -10.66 2.81
N ASN A 133 14.85 -9.88 3.86
CA ASN A 133 15.27 -10.41 5.15
C ASN A 133 14.08 -10.99 5.94
N ASN A 134 14.04 -12.32 6.05
CA ASN A 134 12.92 -13.03 6.69
C ASN A 134 12.81 -12.79 8.20
N TYR A 135 13.89 -12.43 8.89
CA TYR A 135 13.86 -12.25 10.35
C TYR A 135 12.91 -11.14 10.82
N VAL A 136 12.73 -10.09 10.00
CA VAL A 136 11.93 -8.92 10.36
C VAL A 136 10.42 -9.18 10.22
N ILE A 137 10.04 -10.13 9.36
CA ILE A 137 8.63 -10.43 9.08
C ILE A 137 8.05 -11.54 9.96
N ILE A 138 8.86 -12.27 10.72
CA ILE A 138 8.38 -13.38 11.57
C ILE A 138 7.29 -12.91 12.53
N LEU A 139 7.56 -11.84 13.28
CA LEU A 139 6.64 -11.29 14.27
C LEU A 139 5.28 -10.88 13.65
N PRO A 140 5.24 -10.03 12.60
CA PRO A 140 3.95 -9.65 12.02
C PRO A 140 3.27 -10.79 11.26
N CYS A 141 4.02 -11.75 10.68
CA CYS A 141 3.43 -12.96 10.11
C CYS A 141 2.73 -13.82 11.17
N CYS A 142 3.32 -13.99 12.35
CA CYS A 142 2.67 -14.71 13.45
C CYS A 142 1.38 -14.01 13.90
N ALA A 143 1.36 -12.68 13.93
CA ALA A 143 0.16 -11.91 14.27
C ALA A 143 -0.97 -12.12 13.24
N VAL A 144 -0.65 -12.07 11.93
CA VAL A 144 -1.63 -12.33 10.86
C VAL A 144 -2.14 -13.77 10.88
N LEU A 145 -1.29 -14.75 11.16
CA LEU A 145 -1.74 -16.14 11.33
C LEU A 145 -2.73 -16.27 12.50
N GLY A 146 -2.49 -15.54 13.60
CA GLY A 146 -3.44 -15.41 14.70
C GLY A 146 -4.78 -14.82 14.24
N LEU A 147 -4.75 -13.75 13.44
CA LEU A 147 -5.93 -13.10 12.86
C LEU A 147 -6.73 -14.05 11.95
N CYS A 148 -6.05 -14.83 11.12
CA CYS A 148 -6.67 -15.83 10.25
C CYS A 148 -7.40 -16.94 11.02
N VAL A 149 -7.00 -17.20 12.28
CA VAL A 149 -7.68 -18.16 13.17
C VAL A 149 -8.77 -17.49 13.99
N ALA A 150 -8.51 -16.29 14.51
CA ALA A 150 -9.44 -15.53 15.32
C ALA A 150 -10.66 -15.06 14.51
N GLY A 151 -10.47 -14.67 13.25
CA GLY A 151 -11.54 -14.19 12.38
C GLY A 151 -12.69 -15.20 12.18
N PRO A 152 -12.42 -16.44 11.74
CA PRO A 152 -13.41 -17.51 11.71
C PRO A 152 -14.02 -17.81 13.08
N GLY A 153 -13.24 -17.65 14.16
CA GLY A 153 -13.73 -17.77 15.54
C GLY A 153 -14.81 -16.74 15.87
N VAL A 154 -14.60 -15.47 15.49
CA VAL A 154 -15.58 -14.39 15.66
C VAL A 154 -16.85 -14.70 14.87
N ILE A 155 -16.72 -15.14 13.61
CA ILE A 155 -17.87 -15.48 12.75
C ILE A 155 -18.65 -16.66 13.34
N TYR A 156 -17.96 -17.71 13.80
CA TYR A 156 -18.58 -18.87 14.43
C TYR A 156 -19.32 -18.47 15.71
N SER A 157 -18.68 -17.66 16.57
CA SER A 157 -19.33 -17.15 17.78
C SER A 157 -20.55 -16.28 17.47
N LEU A 158 -20.51 -15.45 16.43
CA LEU A 158 -21.66 -14.65 15.96
C LEU A 158 -22.83 -15.54 15.51
N THR A 159 -22.57 -16.66 14.83
CA THR A 159 -23.64 -17.59 14.39
C THR A 159 -24.26 -18.41 15.52
N GLN A 160 -23.63 -18.45 16.71
CA GLN A 160 -24.09 -19.22 17.87
C GLN A 160 -24.78 -18.34 18.93
N VAL A 161 -24.79 -17.01 18.77
CA VAL A 161 -25.49 -16.11 19.70
C VAL A 161 -27.00 -16.28 19.54
N GLN A 162 -27.65 -16.93 20.50
CA GLN A 162 -29.11 -16.85 20.66
C GLN A 162 -29.46 -15.58 21.44
N THR A 163 -30.57 -14.94 21.05
CA THR A 163 -31.04 -13.66 21.60
C THR A 163 -31.23 -13.76 23.12
N GLY A 164 -30.31 -13.21 23.92
CA GLY A 164 -30.42 -13.15 25.38
C GLY A 164 -29.19 -13.58 26.18
N ASP A 165 -28.20 -14.25 25.56
CA ASP A 165 -27.02 -14.71 26.29
C ASP A 165 -25.90 -13.65 26.32
N SER A 166 -25.86 -12.86 27.40
CA SER A 166 -24.84 -11.84 27.64
C SER A 166 -23.39 -12.39 27.64
N VAL A 167 -23.22 -13.68 27.96
CA VAL A 167 -21.91 -14.35 28.02
C VAL A 167 -21.27 -14.46 26.63
N PHE A 168 -22.06 -14.73 25.58
CA PHE A 168 -21.52 -14.82 24.22
C PHE A 168 -21.17 -13.44 23.65
N ILE A 169 -21.94 -12.40 23.99
CA ILE A 169 -21.67 -11.02 23.57
C ILE A 169 -20.35 -10.52 24.16
N GLU A 170 -20.08 -10.79 25.44
CA GLU A 170 -18.83 -10.41 26.09
C GLU A 170 -17.62 -11.18 25.50
N SER A 171 -17.80 -12.48 25.22
CA SER A 171 -16.78 -13.31 24.57
C SER A 171 -16.43 -12.77 23.18
N VAL A 172 -17.43 -12.47 22.35
CA VAL A 172 -17.26 -11.89 21.00
C VAL A 172 -16.50 -10.56 21.08
N GLY A 173 -16.87 -9.67 22.01
CA GLY A 173 -16.16 -8.40 22.21
C GLY A 173 -14.68 -8.57 22.57
N ARG A 174 -14.34 -9.60 23.36
CA ARG A 174 -12.93 -9.93 23.70
C ARG A 174 -12.13 -10.43 22.50
N TRP A 175 -12.73 -11.28 21.66
CA TRP A 175 -12.10 -11.72 20.42
C TRP A 175 -11.86 -10.56 19.48
N ILE A 176 -12.89 -9.73 19.27
CA ILE A 176 -12.84 -8.53 18.43
C ILE A 176 -11.73 -7.57 18.89
N SER A 177 -11.70 -7.23 20.18
CA SER A 177 -10.69 -6.32 20.73
C SER A 177 -9.27 -6.89 20.64
N ALA A 178 -9.09 -8.19 20.81
CA ALA A 178 -7.80 -8.85 20.60
C ALA A 178 -7.37 -8.78 19.12
N ASP A 179 -8.26 -9.12 18.19
CA ASP A 179 -8.03 -9.10 16.75
C ASP A 179 -7.56 -7.70 16.28
N TYR A 180 -8.33 -6.66 16.63
CA TYR A 180 -7.99 -5.29 16.31
C TYR A 180 -6.70 -4.80 16.98
N SER A 181 -6.39 -5.27 18.20
CA SER A 181 -5.12 -4.94 18.87
C SER A 181 -3.92 -5.55 18.14
N PHE A 182 -4.03 -6.78 17.67
CA PHE A 182 -2.96 -7.45 16.91
C PHE A 182 -2.73 -6.80 15.56
N THR A 183 -3.79 -6.50 14.80
CA THR A 183 -3.68 -5.75 13.53
C THR A 183 -3.07 -4.37 13.77
N PHE A 184 -3.51 -3.66 14.82
CA PHE A 184 -2.95 -2.36 15.18
C PHE A 184 -1.45 -2.42 15.49
N ALA A 185 -1.03 -3.34 16.36
CA ALA A 185 0.38 -3.53 16.70
C ALA A 185 1.21 -3.91 15.46
N THR A 186 0.67 -4.78 14.61
CA THR A 186 1.30 -5.19 13.34
C THR A 186 1.50 -4.01 12.40
N ASN A 187 0.47 -3.18 12.25
CA ASN A 187 0.51 -1.99 11.39
C ASN A 187 1.55 -0.97 11.88
N ILE A 188 1.59 -0.68 13.19
CA ILE A 188 2.63 0.19 13.79
C ILE A 188 4.02 -0.41 13.58
N TYR A 189 4.21 -1.69 13.89
CA TYR A 189 5.51 -2.35 13.76
C TYR A 189 6.02 -2.26 12.32
N CYS A 190 5.17 -2.62 11.35
CA CYS A 190 5.55 -2.58 9.93
C CYS A 190 5.82 -1.16 9.46
N THR A 191 4.96 -0.20 9.83
CA THR A 191 5.13 1.21 9.45
C THR A 191 6.42 1.80 10.04
N CYS A 192 6.69 1.59 11.33
CA CYS A 192 7.93 2.02 11.96
C CYS A 192 9.15 1.37 11.32
N GLY A 193 9.07 0.07 11.00
CA GLY A 193 10.13 -0.66 10.30
C GLY A 193 10.42 -0.12 8.89
N ILE A 194 9.37 0.25 8.15
CA ILE A 194 9.49 0.90 6.83
C ILE A 194 10.10 2.30 6.98
N ALA A 195 9.53 3.12 7.87
CA ALA A 195 9.97 4.49 8.12
C ALA A 195 11.45 4.55 8.54
N TRP A 196 11.85 3.68 9.47
CA TRP A 196 13.23 3.56 9.91
C TRP A 196 14.18 3.21 8.77
N ARG A 197 13.81 2.23 7.94
CA ARG A 197 14.65 1.79 6.82
C ARG A 197 14.79 2.86 5.74
N VAL A 198 13.69 3.57 5.44
CA VAL A 198 13.68 4.72 4.53
C VAL A 198 14.54 5.86 5.08
N TRP A 199 14.47 6.13 6.39
CA TRP A 199 15.30 7.13 7.04
C TRP A 199 16.79 6.77 6.99
N GLN A 200 17.16 5.51 7.23
CA GLN A 200 18.54 5.04 7.05
C GLN A 200 19.00 5.20 5.59
N ALA A 201 18.16 4.87 4.62
CA ALA A 201 18.47 5.04 3.20
C ALA A 201 18.67 6.53 2.85
N ARG A 202 17.82 7.42 3.39
CA ARG A 202 17.97 8.88 3.23
C ARG A 202 19.29 9.39 3.79
N LYS A 203 19.69 8.96 5.00
CA LYS A 203 20.96 9.37 5.63
C LYS A 203 22.18 8.96 4.82
N ARG A 204 22.09 7.85 4.06
CA ARG A 204 23.13 7.42 3.11
C ARG A 204 23.06 8.18 1.78
N ALA A 205 21.86 8.52 1.32
CA ALA A 205 21.61 9.22 0.05
C ALA A 205 21.82 10.74 0.10
N THR A 206 21.86 11.37 1.30
CA THR A 206 22.18 12.80 1.46
C THR A 206 23.55 13.19 0.93
N TYR A 207 24.43 12.23 0.64
CA TYR A 207 25.71 12.47 -0.04
C TYR A 207 25.56 12.72 -1.56
N HIS A 208 24.42 12.37 -2.18
CA HIS A 208 24.21 12.41 -3.65
C HIS A 208 22.86 13.00 -4.10
N GLY A 209 22.15 13.78 -3.27
CA GLY A 209 20.96 14.56 -3.70
C GLY A 209 19.58 13.92 -3.47
N GLY A 210 19.33 13.30 -2.30
CA GLY A 210 18.10 12.57 -1.98
C GLY A 210 16.90 13.40 -1.47
N GLY A 211 16.27 14.22 -2.31
CA GLY A 211 15.06 14.99 -1.95
C GLY A 211 13.79 14.14 -1.71
N ASN A 212 13.53 13.14 -2.57
CA ASN A 212 12.23 12.44 -2.58
C ASN A 212 11.99 11.45 -1.41
N LEU A 213 13.03 11.05 -0.66
CA LEU A 213 12.83 10.12 0.46
C LEU A 213 12.18 10.79 1.69
N GLY A 214 12.29 12.12 1.81
CA GLY A 214 11.65 12.88 2.88
C GLY A 214 10.12 12.86 2.76
N ASP A 215 9.60 13.12 1.57
CA ASP A 215 8.16 13.12 1.30
C ASP A 215 7.55 11.73 1.45
N VAL A 216 8.25 10.68 1.00
CA VAL A 216 7.80 9.29 1.22
C VAL A 216 7.70 8.98 2.70
N LEU A 217 8.70 9.37 3.50
CA LEU A 217 8.67 9.19 4.96
C LEU A 217 7.50 9.94 5.60
N ALA A 218 7.28 11.20 5.20
CA ALA A 218 6.18 12.01 5.71
C ALA A 218 4.81 11.34 5.45
N THR A 219 4.62 10.79 4.26
CA THR A 219 3.34 10.13 3.90
C THR A 219 3.11 8.82 4.65
N VAL A 220 4.17 8.04 4.90
CA VAL A 220 4.10 6.84 5.73
C VAL A 220 3.67 7.23 7.14
N VAL A 221 4.26 8.29 7.71
CA VAL A 221 3.90 8.79 9.04
C VAL A 221 2.47 9.35 9.07
N GLU A 222 2.05 10.13 8.06
CA GLU A 222 0.71 10.71 7.96
C GLU A 222 -0.37 9.60 7.91
N SER A 223 -0.15 8.57 7.09
CA SER A 223 -1.07 7.43 6.99
C SER A 223 -1.14 6.59 8.28
N ALA A 224 -0.01 6.45 8.98
CA ALA A 224 0.04 5.76 10.27
C ALA A 224 -0.68 6.54 11.36
N LEU A 225 -0.52 7.87 11.39
CA LEU A 225 -1.23 8.73 12.33
C LEU A 225 -2.73 8.69 12.11
N LEU A 226 -3.18 8.66 10.85
CA LEU A 226 -4.61 8.53 10.53
C LEU A 226 -5.18 7.22 11.09
N TYR A 227 -4.53 6.09 10.80
CA TYR A 227 -4.99 4.79 11.28
C TYR A 227 -4.92 4.68 12.81
N THR A 228 -3.84 5.14 13.43
CA THR A 228 -3.65 5.01 14.88
C THR A 228 -4.59 5.88 15.69
N THR A 229 -4.83 7.11 15.22
CA THR A 229 -5.83 8.00 15.82
C THR A 229 -7.21 7.37 15.76
N TYR A 230 -7.55 6.73 14.64
CA TYR A 230 -8.83 6.07 14.48
C TYR A 230 -9.02 4.85 15.39
N VAL A 231 -8.01 3.99 15.47
CA VAL A 231 -8.05 2.83 16.38
C VAL A 231 -8.11 3.27 17.84
N THR A 232 -7.41 4.35 18.21
CA THR A 232 -7.50 4.93 19.56
C THR A 232 -8.91 5.44 19.84
N PHE A 233 -9.55 6.11 18.87
CA PHE A 233 -10.95 6.51 18.97
C PHE A 233 -11.88 5.31 19.17
N PHE A 234 -11.67 4.23 18.39
CA PHE A 234 -12.42 2.99 18.56
C PHE A 234 -12.30 2.42 20.00
N PHE A 235 -11.08 2.24 20.51
CA PHE A 235 -10.89 1.75 21.88
C PHE A 235 -11.50 2.68 22.95
N GLY A 236 -11.45 4.00 22.73
CA GLY A 236 -12.11 4.97 23.60
C GLY A 236 -13.64 4.79 23.62
N THR A 237 -14.26 4.62 22.46
CA THR A 237 -15.71 4.36 22.36
C THR A 237 -16.11 3.00 22.95
N TYR A 238 -15.24 1.99 22.81
CA TYR A 238 -15.44 0.66 23.35
C TYR A 238 -15.40 0.64 24.89
N GLN A 239 -14.42 1.32 25.51
CA GLN A 239 -14.35 1.43 26.97
C GLN A 239 -15.52 2.25 27.55
N ALA A 240 -16.04 3.21 26.78
CA ALA A 240 -17.21 3.99 27.18
C ALA A 240 -18.53 3.20 27.08
N SER A 241 -18.52 1.95 26.58
CA SER A 241 -19.70 1.12 26.33
C SER A 241 -20.81 1.87 25.57
N SER A 242 -20.41 2.73 24.63
CA SER A 242 -21.32 3.57 23.86
C SER A 242 -21.71 2.88 22.56
N ASN A 243 -22.96 3.06 22.12
CA ASN A 243 -23.44 2.53 20.84
C ASN A 243 -22.61 3.01 19.63
N VAL A 244 -21.87 4.10 19.77
CA VAL A 244 -20.92 4.59 18.75
C VAL A 244 -19.83 3.57 18.40
N GLN A 245 -19.54 2.62 19.30
CA GLN A 245 -18.58 1.54 19.03
C GLN A 245 -18.95 0.74 17.78
N PHE A 246 -20.26 0.54 17.50
CA PHE A 246 -20.70 -0.20 16.32
C PHE A 246 -20.34 0.54 15.03
N THR A 247 -20.55 1.87 15.00
CA THR A 247 -20.10 2.72 13.90
C THR A 247 -18.58 2.65 13.72
N ALA A 248 -17.83 2.68 14.82
CA ALA A 248 -16.38 2.67 14.78
C ALA A 248 -15.82 1.34 14.24
N ILE A 249 -16.41 0.21 14.65
CA ILE A 249 -16.07 -1.13 14.14
C ILE A 249 -16.38 -1.25 12.64
N ASP A 250 -17.53 -0.76 12.20
CA ASP A 250 -17.94 -0.88 10.79
C ASP A 250 -17.02 -0.10 9.84
N THR A 251 -16.44 1.00 10.31
CA THR A 251 -15.68 1.93 9.47
C THR A 251 -14.15 1.71 9.57
N VAL A 252 -13.67 0.93 10.55
CA VAL A 252 -12.24 0.67 10.73
C VAL A 252 -11.61 -0.03 9.52
N GLY A 253 -12.34 -0.95 8.88
CA GLY A 253 -11.86 -1.67 7.69
C GLY A 253 -11.67 -0.74 6.50
N VAL A 254 -12.61 0.19 6.29
CA VAL A 254 -12.51 1.21 5.23
C VAL A 254 -11.32 2.14 5.50
N ILE A 255 -11.13 2.55 6.74
CA ILE A 255 -10.03 3.45 7.13
C ILE A 255 -8.66 2.76 7.01
N ALA A 256 -8.56 1.48 7.35
CA ALA A 256 -7.38 0.67 7.08
C ALA A 256 -7.09 0.57 5.58
N GLY A 257 -8.13 0.41 4.75
CA GLY A 257 -8.01 0.45 3.30
C GLY A 257 -7.52 1.81 2.77
N ILE A 258 -8.05 2.91 3.31
CA ILE A 258 -7.63 4.28 2.94
C ILE A 258 -6.16 4.50 3.29
N SER A 259 -5.73 4.17 4.52
CA SER A 259 -4.34 4.37 4.95
C SER A 259 -3.36 3.59 4.06
N LEU A 260 -3.69 2.33 3.74
CA LEU A 260 -2.91 1.52 2.81
C LEU A 260 -2.86 2.16 1.41
N MET A 261 -4.00 2.64 0.90
CA MET A 261 -4.06 3.21 -0.45
C MET A 261 -3.29 4.54 -0.55
N MET A 262 -3.26 5.35 0.51
CA MET A 262 -2.42 6.55 0.58
C MET A 262 -0.93 6.19 0.43
N ILE A 263 -0.45 5.16 1.14
CA ILE A 263 0.93 4.66 1.00
C ILE A 263 1.17 4.19 -0.44
N ASN A 264 0.22 3.45 -1.01
CA ASN A 264 0.33 2.89 -2.36
C ASN A 264 0.47 3.99 -3.43
N VAL A 265 -0.37 5.03 -3.39
CA VAL A 265 -0.35 6.15 -4.33
C VAL A 265 0.98 6.90 -4.27
N ARG A 266 1.49 7.17 -3.06
CA ARG A 266 2.72 7.95 -2.87
C ARG A 266 3.95 7.22 -3.37
N VAL A 267 4.05 5.91 -3.13
CA VAL A 267 5.12 5.08 -3.69
C VAL A 267 5.05 5.04 -5.22
N GLY A 268 3.84 4.98 -5.79
CA GLY A 268 3.64 5.08 -7.24
C GLY A 268 4.17 6.41 -7.82
N MET A 269 3.88 7.52 -7.15
CA MET A 269 4.31 8.86 -7.58
C MET A 269 5.81 9.10 -7.41
N GLY A 270 6.42 8.63 -6.32
CA GLY A 270 7.86 8.78 -6.06
C GLY A 270 8.74 8.13 -7.13
N TRP A 271 8.28 7.03 -7.73
CA TRP A 271 8.95 6.38 -8.86
C TRP A 271 8.67 7.06 -10.21
N ALA A 272 7.47 7.61 -10.42
CA ALA A 272 7.16 8.38 -11.63
C ALA A 272 8.06 9.62 -11.77
N GLN A 273 8.39 10.27 -10.65
CA GLN A 273 9.32 11.39 -10.60
C GLN A 273 10.77 10.97 -10.90
N GLN A 274 11.19 9.76 -10.55
CA GLN A 274 12.53 9.24 -10.87
C GLN A 274 12.66 8.78 -12.33
N ALA A 275 11.56 8.29 -12.93
CA ALA A 275 11.52 7.85 -14.32
C ALA A 275 11.51 9.01 -15.32
N SER A 276 11.18 10.22 -14.87
CA SER A 276 11.44 11.45 -15.62
C SER A 276 12.87 11.87 -15.29
N PRO A 277 13.88 11.63 -16.16
CA PRO A 277 15.20 12.19 -15.92
C PRO A 277 15.00 13.70 -15.90
N SER A 278 15.31 14.30 -14.75
CA SER A 278 15.45 15.73 -14.64
C SER A 278 16.43 16.16 -15.73
N THR A 279 15.90 16.72 -16.82
CA THR A 279 16.66 17.53 -17.76
C THR A 279 16.94 18.85 -17.03
N SER A 280 17.67 18.76 -15.92
CA SER A 280 18.28 19.89 -15.25
C SER A 280 19.49 20.25 -16.09
N SER A 281 19.24 20.94 -17.20
CA SER A 281 20.27 21.72 -17.86
C SER A 281 20.75 22.78 -16.87
N SER A 282 21.79 22.43 -16.10
CA SER A 282 22.57 23.36 -15.31
C SER A 282 23.25 24.33 -16.28
N LYS A 283 22.53 25.39 -16.64
CA LYS A 283 23.13 26.57 -17.26
C LYS A 283 23.83 27.35 -16.16
N TYR A 284 25.09 27.01 -15.90
CA TYR A 284 26.00 27.94 -15.26
C TYR A 284 26.26 29.09 -16.24
N GLY A 285 25.58 30.20 -16.02
CA GLY A 285 25.85 31.45 -16.71
C GLY A 285 27.09 32.12 -16.13
N ARG A 286 28.10 32.36 -16.97
CA ARG A 286 29.08 33.45 -16.84
C ARG A 286 29.69 33.75 -18.21
N GLY A 287 29.62 35.01 -18.63
CA GLY A 287 30.46 35.58 -19.69
C GLY A 287 29.72 35.88 -20.99
N ALA A 288 29.59 37.17 -21.29
CA ALA A 288 29.05 37.73 -22.54
C ALA A 288 29.96 37.45 -23.75
N CYS A 289 29.36 37.21 -24.92
CA CYS A 289 29.57 37.93 -26.19
C CYS A 289 28.76 37.22 -27.30
N ALA A 290 27.91 37.94 -28.04
CA ALA A 290 27.36 37.46 -29.31
C ALA A 290 28.41 37.73 -30.42
N PRO A 291 28.53 36.84 -31.42
CA PRO A 291 27.75 37.10 -32.64
C PRO A 291 27.17 35.83 -33.30
N LEU A 292 26.33 36.07 -34.31
CA LEU A 292 25.59 35.13 -35.14
C LEU A 292 26.40 33.88 -35.55
N GLU A 293 25.80 32.69 -35.35
CA GLU A 293 25.56 31.68 -36.39
C GLU A 293 24.77 30.50 -35.78
N ARG A 294 23.77 29.98 -36.51
CA ARG A 294 22.96 28.83 -36.08
C ARG A 294 23.81 27.56 -36.17
N PRO A 295 24.07 26.82 -35.08
CA PRO A 295 24.74 25.53 -35.20
C PRO A 295 23.72 24.47 -35.62
N TYR A 296 23.98 23.85 -36.77
CA TYR A 296 23.29 22.66 -37.23
C TYR A 296 23.40 21.53 -36.20
N ALA A 297 22.30 20.79 -35.99
CA ALA A 297 22.30 19.59 -35.17
C ALA A 297 23.14 18.50 -35.85
N LEU A 298 24.36 18.26 -35.36
CA LEU A 298 25.19 17.15 -35.80
C LEU A 298 24.61 15.83 -35.23
N ARG A 299 24.23 14.91 -36.13
CA ARG A 299 23.93 13.52 -35.77
C ARG A 299 25.23 12.81 -35.37
N PRO A 300 25.22 11.96 -34.33
CA PRO A 300 26.39 11.18 -33.97
C PRO A 300 26.71 10.17 -35.08
N LEU A 301 27.93 10.26 -35.62
CA LEU A 301 28.51 9.26 -36.53
C LEU A 301 29.33 8.28 -35.68
N THR A 302 29.01 7.01 -35.77
CA THR A 302 29.79 5.93 -35.18
C THR A 302 31.10 5.82 -35.94
N ILE A 303 32.22 6.16 -35.30
CA ILE A 303 33.56 5.99 -35.87
C ILE A 303 34.04 4.62 -35.44
N ASP A 304 34.15 3.70 -36.39
CA ASP A 304 34.79 2.40 -36.17
C ASP A 304 36.29 2.58 -36.37
N ILE A 305 37.06 2.53 -35.28
CA ILE A 305 38.51 2.74 -35.30
C ILE A 305 39.16 1.38 -35.51
N ALA A 306 39.39 1.02 -36.77
CA ALA A 306 40.29 -0.08 -37.10
C ALA A 306 41.73 0.35 -36.82
N MET A 307 42.27 -0.04 -35.66
CA MET A 307 43.72 0.06 -35.41
C MET A 307 44.44 -0.97 -36.29
N THR A 308 45.07 -0.51 -37.37
CA THR A 308 46.05 -1.30 -38.10
C THR A 308 47.36 -1.27 -37.32
N VAL A 309 47.68 -2.37 -36.64
CA VAL A 309 49.00 -2.60 -36.04
C VAL A 309 49.96 -2.85 -37.20
N ASP A 310 50.80 -1.86 -37.49
CA ASP A 310 51.86 -1.96 -38.48
C ASP A 310 53.04 -2.71 -37.85
N THR A 311 53.06 -4.03 -37.98
CA THR A 311 54.17 -4.87 -37.53
C THR A 311 55.33 -4.68 -38.49
N ARG A 312 56.17 -3.68 -38.22
CA ARG A 312 57.41 -3.44 -38.96
C ARG A 312 58.42 -4.53 -38.58
N GLU A 313 58.56 -5.53 -39.45
CA GLU A 313 59.62 -6.53 -39.38
C GLU A 313 60.99 -5.85 -39.52
N GLU A 314 61.70 -5.68 -38.41
CA GLU A 314 63.13 -5.34 -38.44
C GLU A 314 63.94 -6.60 -38.76
N MET A 315 64.12 -6.83 -40.07
CA MET A 315 65.03 -7.85 -40.59
C MET A 315 66.46 -7.28 -40.72
N SER A 316 67.35 -7.85 -39.90
CA SER A 316 68.79 -8.05 -40.14
C SER A 316 69.76 -6.85 -40.11
N MET A 317 70.62 -6.85 -39.09
CA MET A 317 72.06 -6.70 -39.34
C MET A 317 72.84 -7.48 -38.26
N SER A 318 73.26 -8.70 -38.61
CA SER A 318 74.24 -9.47 -37.86
C SER A 318 75.56 -9.42 -38.61
N THR A 319 76.54 -8.77 -37.98
CA THR A 319 77.95 -8.73 -38.35
C THR A 319 78.58 -10.12 -38.36
N GLY A 320 79.09 -10.54 -39.51
CA GLY A 320 79.85 -11.78 -39.69
C GLY A 320 81.04 -11.56 -40.62
N ASN A 321 82.21 -11.50 -40.02
CA ASN A 321 83.55 -11.33 -40.62
C ASN A 321 83.97 -12.58 -41.42
N LYS A 322 84.60 -12.43 -42.60
CA LYS A 322 85.72 -13.26 -43.14
C LYS A 322 86.10 -12.95 -44.61
N SER A 323 87.25 -12.29 -44.75
CA SER A 323 88.44 -12.65 -45.54
C SER A 323 88.35 -13.41 -46.89
N GLU A 324 89.04 -12.80 -47.87
CA GLU A 324 89.99 -13.37 -48.85
C GLU A 324 89.53 -13.85 -50.25
N LEU A 325 90.06 -13.12 -51.24
CA LEU A 325 90.52 -13.50 -52.59
C LEU A 325 91.70 -12.54 -52.91
N PRO A 326 92.65 -12.81 -53.83
CA PRO A 326 92.49 -13.66 -55.02
C PRO A 326 93.72 -14.51 -55.45
N VAL A 327 93.49 -15.36 -56.47
CA VAL A 327 94.40 -16.06 -57.39
C VAL A 327 95.45 -17.01 -56.81
#